data_AF-A0A965QVD2-F1
#
_entry.id   AF-A0A965QVD2-F1
#
_cell.length_a   1.000
_cell.length_b   1.000
_cell.length_c   1.000
_cell.angle_alpha   90.00
_cell.angle_beta   90.00
_cell.angle_gamma   90.00
#
_symmetry.space_group_name_H-M   'P 1'
#
loop_
_entity.id
_entity.type
_entity.pdbx_description
1 polymer ?
#
loop_
_entity_poly.entity_id
_entity_poly.type
_entity_poly.pdbx_seq_one_letter_code
_entity_poly.pdbx_strand_id
1 'polypeptide(L)'
;MPATPGDGRLADLERLLEVARQLGATVALDQLLSMIAAAAISVLDCERATVFLYDRKAGELSSRLATGVAGAPIEEIRFPDTRGIAGEVARSGTAINIADAYADPRFNPEFDRRSGYRTQSMLTIPLSDHDGAIVGVLQLLNKRGGPFATRDEEIGGFLGTQAGVAIQRQLLLEQFAVKQRIDRDLNIARGIQQGLLPREQPAVPGYDIAGWNRPADETGGDYFDFMPLAGAGLAITIADVTGHGVGPALVVAETRALFRAVVQYRSDLQRAVNEVQALLSLDLPEGRFVTAFFGVLAPERNTINYLSAGQAPLLAYVAADASFHEMPAKGLPLGFVPEIEYEPAIDHSLAPGDMVVLLTDGFYEWANPAGEQFGVERVTELVHRHRNAPASEVIAALYRAVVDFSAGTPQGDDLTAVVIKRLPDGAA
;
A
#
# COMPACT_ATOMS: atom_id res chain seq x y z
N MET A 1 -0.77 17.70 66.96
CA MET A 1 -0.66 18.95 66.16
C MET A 1 -1.22 18.66 64.79
N PRO A 2 -2.06 19.53 64.22
CA PRO A 2 -2.62 19.31 62.88
C PRO A 2 -1.53 19.53 61.83
N ALA A 3 -1.51 18.68 60.80
CA ALA A 3 -0.57 18.76 59.69
C ALA A 3 -0.69 20.11 58.97
N THR A 4 0.44 20.75 58.68
CA THR A 4 0.54 22.00 57.95
C THR A 4 0.12 21.80 56.48
N PRO A 5 -0.58 22.76 55.84
CA PRO A 5 -1.10 22.61 54.46
C PRO A 5 -0.05 22.38 53.36
N GLY A 6 1.24 22.53 53.66
CA GLY A 6 2.35 22.37 52.71
C GLY A 6 2.81 20.93 52.48
N ASP A 7 2.69 20.04 53.47
CA ASP A 7 3.25 18.68 53.39
C ASP A 7 2.50 17.78 52.40
N GLY A 8 1.18 17.98 52.28
CA GLY A 8 0.37 17.24 51.30
C GLY A 8 0.65 17.64 49.85
N ARG A 9 1.17 18.85 49.61
CA ARG A 9 1.43 19.38 48.26
C ARG A 9 2.74 18.85 47.69
N LEU A 10 3.76 18.68 48.54
CA LEU A 10 5.04 18.08 48.18
C LEU A 10 4.90 16.57 47.91
N ALA A 11 4.18 15.85 48.77
CA ALA A 11 3.95 14.42 48.61
C ALA A 11 3.16 14.09 47.33
N ASP A 12 2.21 14.94 46.92
CA ASP A 12 1.49 14.78 45.66
C ASP A 12 2.37 15.04 44.45
N LEU A 13 3.22 16.08 44.50
CA LEU A 13 4.14 16.42 43.43
C LEU A 13 5.17 15.30 43.19
N GLU A 14 5.69 14.70 44.26
CA GLU A 14 6.60 13.54 44.18
C GLU A 14 5.91 12.33 43.54
N ARG A 15 4.64 12.05 43.88
CA ARG A 15 3.87 10.97 43.26
C ARG A 15 3.62 11.24 41.77
N LEU A 16 3.25 12.47 41.42
CA LEU A 16 3.03 12.86 40.02
C LEU A 16 4.30 12.76 39.18
N LEU A 17 5.45 13.11 39.76
CA LEU A 17 6.74 13.08 39.06
C LEU A 17 7.22 11.64 38.85
N GLU A 18 6.99 10.74 39.82
CA GLU A 18 7.29 9.32 39.63
C GLU A 18 6.38 8.66 38.58
N VAL A 19 5.08 9.02 38.55
CA VAL A 19 4.16 8.57 37.49
C VAL A 19 4.63 9.05 36.12
N ALA A 20 5.00 10.33 35.97
CA ALA A 20 5.53 10.84 34.71
C ALA A 20 6.79 10.09 34.26
N ARG A 21 7.67 9.70 35.20
CA ARG A 21 8.88 8.92 34.91
C ARG A 21 8.56 7.49 34.48
N GLN A 22 7.58 6.84 35.12
CA GLN A 22 7.15 5.49 34.78
C GLN A 22 6.43 5.43 33.42
N LEU A 23 5.62 6.45 33.10
CA LEU A 23 4.97 6.58 31.78
C LEU A 23 5.96 6.91 30.65
N GLY A 24 7.14 7.44 31.00
CA GLY A 24 8.20 7.76 30.04
C GLY A 24 8.89 6.54 29.42
N ALA A 25 8.87 5.38 30.09
CA ALA A 25 9.51 4.15 29.61
C ALA A 25 8.79 3.56 28.39
N THR A 26 9.54 2.91 27.48
CA THR A 26 8.98 2.23 26.32
C THR A 26 8.37 0.90 26.74
N VAL A 27 7.04 0.79 26.69
CA VAL A 27 6.28 -0.36 27.15
C VAL A 27 5.12 -0.60 26.17
N ALA A 28 4.66 -1.84 25.98
CA ALA A 28 3.50 -2.14 25.13
C ALA A 28 2.26 -1.34 25.57
N LEU A 29 1.35 -1.00 24.64
CA LEU A 29 0.19 -0.15 24.94
C LEU A 29 -0.65 -0.70 26.11
N ASP A 30 -0.93 -1.99 26.14
CA ASP A 30 -1.74 -2.61 27.21
C ASP A 30 -1.09 -2.46 28.59
N GLN A 31 0.23 -2.58 28.65
CA GLN A 31 0.99 -2.37 29.89
C GLN A 31 0.99 -0.87 30.27
N LEU A 32 1.10 0.04 29.30
CA LEU A 32 0.96 1.48 29.54
C LEU A 32 -0.43 1.84 30.10
N LEU A 33 -1.51 1.32 29.51
CA LEU A 33 -2.87 1.54 30.00
C LEU A 33 -3.04 1.01 31.43
N SER A 34 -2.48 -0.17 31.72
CA SER A 34 -2.49 -0.74 33.07
C SER A 34 -1.75 0.14 34.08
N MET A 35 -0.59 0.67 33.70
CA MET A 35 0.19 1.57 34.56
C MET A 35 -0.57 2.87 34.82
N ILE A 36 -1.22 3.45 33.81
CA ILE A 36 -2.03 4.67 33.96
C ILE A 36 -3.19 4.41 34.93
N ALA A 37 -3.93 3.31 34.75
CA ALA A 37 -5.03 2.95 35.64
C ALA A 37 -4.57 2.73 37.08
N ALA A 38 -3.47 1.99 37.28
CA ALA A 38 -2.90 1.73 38.61
C ALA A 38 -2.39 3.01 39.29
N ALA A 39 -1.72 3.88 38.53
CA ALA A 39 -1.26 5.19 39.01
C ALA A 39 -2.46 6.05 39.46
N ALA A 40 -3.52 6.10 38.65
CA ALA A 40 -4.70 6.87 38.99
C ALA A 40 -5.41 6.34 40.25
N ILE A 41 -5.55 5.02 40.40
CA ILE A 41 -6.08 4.37 41.61
C ILE A 41 -5.27 4.79 42.84
N SER A 42 -3.93 4.75 42.74
CA SER A 42 -3.05 5.06 43.86
C SER A 42 -3.01 6.55 44.22
N VAL A 43 -3.10 7.43 43.23
CA VAL A 43 -2.98 8.89 43.43
C VAL A 43 -4.30 9.49 43.92
N LEU A 44 -5.43 9.02 43.38
CA LEU A 44 -6.77 9.57 43.68
C LEU A 44 -7.54 8.76 44.73
N ASP A 45 -6.93 7.68 45.25
CA ASP A 45 -7.45 6.81 46.31
C ASP A 45 -8.87 6.29 46.00
N CYS A 46 -9.04 5.66 44.83
CA CYS A 46 -10.32 5.11 44.38
C CYS A 46 -10.30 3.59 44.27
N GLU A 47 -11.47 2.96 44.07
CA GLU A 47 -11.58 1.50 44.01
C GLU A 47 -11.20 0.94 42.64
N ARG A 48 -11.58 1.65 41.56
CA ARG A 48 -11.33 1.21 40.19
C ARG A 48 -11.00 2.38 39.28
N ALA A 49 -10.20 2.09 38.26
CA ALA A 49 -9.92 2.96 37.14
C ALA A 49 -10.00 2.16 35.84
N THR A 50 -10.52 2.78 34.79
CA THR A 50 -10.54 2.23 33.44
C THR A 50 -10.07 3.29 32.47
N VAL A 51 -9.15 2.93 31.58
CA VAL A 51 -8.75 3.77 30.45
C VAL A 51 -9.50 3.30 29.21
N PHE A 52 -10.18 4.23 28.55
CA PHE A 52 -10.82 4.04 27.26
C PHE A 52 -10.03 4.82 26.20
N LEU A 53 -9.59 4.16 25.14
CA LEU A 53 -9.03 4.78 23.95
C LEU A 53 -10.16 5.30 23.07
N TYR A 54 -9.98 6.49 22.50
CA TYR A 54 -10.98 7.12 21.65
C TYR A 54 -10.58 7.03 20.17
N ASP A 55 -11.37 6.29 19.39
CA ASP A 55 -11.27 6.30 17.94
C ASP A 55 -12.26 7.34 17.38
N ARG A 56 -11.74 8.53 17.08
CA ARG A 56 -12.53 9.64 16.54
C ARG A 56 -13.07 9.36 15.13
N LYS A 57 -12.43 8.50 14.34
CA LYS A 57 -12.89 8.17 12.98
C LYS A 57 -14.08 7.21 13.04
N ALA A 58 -14.02 6.22 13.92
CA ALA A 58 -15.13 5.30 14.17
C ALA A 58 -16.23 5.93 15.04
N GLY A 59 -15.92 6.96 15.83
CA GLY A 59 -16.83 7.54 16.80
C GLY A 59 -17.06 6.62 18.00
N GLU A 60 -16.03 5.89 18.43
CA GLU A 60 -16.13 4.83 19.43
C GLU A 60 -15.07 4.95 20.53
N LEU A 61 -15.43 4.50 21.73
CA LEU A 61 -14.53 4.29 22.85
C LEU A 61 -14.32 2.79 23.05
N SER A 62 -13.06 2.39 23.25
CA SER A 62 -12.69 1.01 23.51
C SER A 62 -11.74 0.90 24.70
N SER A 63 -11.92 -0.11 25.54
CA SER A 63 -10.94 -0.47 26.58
C SER A 63 -10.46 -1.89 26.35
N ARG A 64 -9.14 -2.02 26.25
CA ARG A 64 -8.44 -3.31 26.14
C ARG A 64 -8.14 -3.91 27.53
N LEU A 65 -8.45 -3.19 28.61
CA LEU A 65 -8.07 -3.57 29.97
C LEU A 65 -9.06 -2.96 30.98
N ALA A 66 -9.88 -3.82 31.58
CA ALA A 66 -10.65 -3.46 32.76
C ALA A 66 -10.00 -4.11 33.99
N THR A 67 -9.30 -3.32 34.80
CA THR A 67 -8.82 -3.73 36.12
C THR A 67 -10.00 -3.76 37.10
N GLY A 68 -10.34 -4.92 37.68
CA GLY A 68 -11.34 -4.91 38.74
C GLY A 68 -11.91 -6.21 39.29
N VAL A 69 -11.65 -7.38 38.72
CA VAL A 69 -12.09 -8.65 39.33
C VAL A 69 -10.92 -9.62 39.35
N ALA A 70 -10.58 -10.13 40.54
CA ALA A 70 -9.67 -11.24 40.69
C ALA A 70 -10.16 -12.42 39.82
N GLY A 71 -9.44 -12.73 38.74
CA GLY A 71 -9.52 -14.00 38.05
C GLY A 71 -10.50 -14.14 36.87
N ALA A 72 -11.10 -13.06 36.33
CA ALA A 72 -11.89 -13.16 35.09
C ALA A 72 -11.37 -12.16 34.03
N PRO A 73 -10.97 -12.60 32.82
CA PRO A 73 -10.69 -11.69 31.72
C PRO A 73 -11.99 -10.99 31.33
N ILE A 74 -12.03 -9.67 31.48
CA ILE A 74 -13.17 -8.88 30.99
C ILE A 74 -12.99 -8.72 29.47
N GLU A 75 -14.02 -9.10 28.71
CA GLU A 75 -14.12 -8.87 27.26
C GLU A 75 -13.88 -7.38 26.92
N GLU A 76 -13.26 -7.12 25.77
CA GLU A 76 -13.06 -5.76 25.25
C GLU A 76 -14.34 -4.93 25.38
N ILE A 77 -14.30 -3.84 26.14
CA ILE A 77 -15.46 -2.96 26.30
C ILE A 77 -15.42 -1.95 25.17
N ARG A 78 -16.39 -2.02 24.25
CA ARG A 78 -16.53 -1.09 23.13
C ARG A 78 -17.91 -0.48 23.08
N PHE A 79 -17.98 0.83 22.86
CA PHE A 79 -19.26 1.54 22.73
C PHE A 79 -19.12 2.84 21.94
N PRO A 80 -20.21 3.30 21.27
CA PRO A 80 -20.22 4.60 20.59
C PRO A 80 -19.95 5.74 21.56
N ASP A 81 -19.24 6.78 21.11
CA ASP A 81 -18.97 7.96 21.92
C ASP A 81 -20.28 8.67 22.34
N THR A 82 -21.37 8.51 21.59
CA THR A 82 -22.73 9.03 21.92
C THR A 82 -23.32 8.50 23.22
N ARG A 83 -22.70 7.48 23.82
CA ARG A 83 -23.24 6.80 25.01
C ARG A 83 -22.36 6.97 26.24
N GLY A 84 -23.01 7.24 27.36
CA GLY A 84 -22.39 7.21 28.68
C GLY A 84 -21.56 8.45 29.01
N ILE A 85 -21.10 8.52 30.26
CA ILE A 85 -20.28 9.64 30.75
C ILE A 85 -18.92 9.70 30.06
N ALA A 86 -18.26 8.55 29.83
CA ALA A 86 -17.00 8.49 29.09
C ALA A 86 -17.15 9.08 27.68
N GLY A 87 -18.25 8.77 27.00
CA GLY A 87 -18.59 9.31 25.69
C GLY A 87 -18.79 10.83 25.68
N GLU A 88 -19.49 11.36 26.68
CA GLU A 88 -19.68 12.80 26.84
C GLU A 88 -18.34 13.53 27.08
N VAL A 89 -17.47 12.98 27.93
CA VAL A 89 -16.13 13.54 28.17
C VAL A 89 -15.26 13.47 26.92
N ALA A 90 -15.32 12.36 26.16
CA ALA A 90 -14.56 12.23 24.92
C ALA A 90 -14.92 13.31 23.88
N ARG A 91 -16.21 13.66 23.76
CA ARG A 91 -16.67 14.73 22.87
C ARG A 91 -16.42 16.14 23.39
N SER A 92 -16.70 16.37 24.67
CA SER A 92 -16.66 17.71 25.27
C SER A 92 -15.25 18.15 25.68
N GLY A 93 -14.32 17.20 25.86
CA GLY A 93 -12.99 17.46 26.41
C GLY A 93 -13.02 18.01 27.84
N THR A 94 -14.17 17.90 28.53
CA THR A 94 -14.38 18.47 29.87
C THR A 94 -14.57 17.35 30.87
N ALA A 95 -13.86 17.40 32.00
CA ALA A 95 -14.00 16.41 33.06
C ALA A 95 -15.43 16.44 33.65
N ILE A 96 -15.95 15.27 34.01
CA ILE A 96 -17.27 15.12 34.65
C ILE A 96 -17.09 14.39 35.98
N ASN A 97 -17.50 15.04 37.06
CA ASN A 97 -17.51 14.50 38.42
C ASN A 97 -18.95 14.32 38.90
N ILE A 98 -19.29 13.09 39.28
CA ILE A 98 -20.64 12.70 39.72
C ILE A 98 -20.53 12.06 41.11
N ALA A 99 -21.25 12.64 42.07
CA ALA A 99 -21.28 12.17 43.45
C ALA A 99 -22.19 10.95 43.66
N ASP A 100 -23.24 10.79 42.85
CA ASP A 100 -24.12 9.63 42.82
C ASP A 100 -24.38 9.19 41.36
N ALA A 101 -23.73 8.09 40.96
CA ALA A 101 -23.81 7.55 39.60
C ALA A 101 -25.25 7.18 39.20
N TYR A 102 -26.07 6.68 40.13
CA TYR A 102 -27.45 6.28 39.82
C TYR A 102 -28.41 7.46 39.71
N ALA A 103 -28.01 8.65 40.16
CA ALA A 103 -28.76 9.89 39.98
C ALA A 103 -28.50 10.55 38.62
N ASP A 104 -27.42 10.20 37.91
CA ASP A 104 -27.10 10.77 36.59
C ASP A 104 -27.76 9.94 35.47
N PRO A 105 -28.62 10.53 34.62
CA PRO A 105 -29.34 9.80 33.57
C PRO A 105 -28.43 9.24 32.47
N ARG A 106 -27.18 9.71 32.37
CA ARG A 106 -26.20 9.22 31.39
C ARG A 106 -25.44 8.00 31.89
N PHE A 107 -25.53 7.65 33.18
CA PHE A 107 -24.88 6.45 33.72
C PHE A 107 -25.61 5.19 33.24
N ASN A 108 -24.84 4.18 32.80
CA ASN A 108 -25.39 2.89 32.39
C ASN A 108 -25.24 1.85 33.53
N PRO A 109 -26.32 1.49 34.25
CA PRO A 109 -26.25 0.53 35.36
C PRO A 109 -26.22 -0.93 34.91
N GLU A 110 -26.23 -1.24 33.61
CA GLU A 110 -26.15 -2.61 33.10
C GLU A 110 -24.84 -3.31 33.47
N PHE A 111 -23.72 -2.57 33.44
CA PHE A 111 -22.40 -3.11 33.80
C PHE A 111 -22.32 -3.47 35.29
N ASP A 112 -22.84 -2.61 36.17
CA ASP A 112 -22.97 -2.87 37.61
C ASP A 112 -23.83 -4.11 37.88
N ARG A 113 -24.99 -4.21 37.22
CA ARG A 113 -25.89 -5.37 37.35
C ARG A 113 -25.24 -6.69 36.92
N ARG A 114 -24.44 -6.67 35.84
CA ARG A 114 -23.74 -7.87 35.33
C ARG A 114 -22.54 -8.26 36.19
N SER A 115 -21.78 -7.28 36.68
CA SER A 115 -20.55 -7.52 37.44
C SER A 115 -20.78 -7.70 38.95
N GLY A 116 -21.98 -7.37 39.45
CA GLY A 116 -22.27 -7.32 40.89
C GLY A 116 -21.57 -6.17 41.62
N TYR A 117 -20.90 -5.28 40.90
CA TYR A 117 -20.24 -4.09 41.44
C TYR A 117 -21.24 -2.94 41.57
N ARG A 118 -21.06 -2.10 42.60
CA ARG A 118 -21.89 -0.91 42.82
C ARG A 118 -21.05 0.35 42.66
N THR A 119 -21.31 1.08 41.58
CA THR A 119 -20.78 2.42 41.37
C THR A 119 -21.59 3.43 42.18
N GLN A 120 -20.91 4.15 43.07
CA GLN A 120 -21.43 5.19 43.94
C GLN A 120 -21.03 6.56 43.39
N SER A 121 -19.72 6.85 43.33
CA SER A 121 -19.18 8.10 42.79
C SER A 121 -18.30 7.84 41.58
N MET A 122 -18.18 8.82 40.70
CA MET A 122 -17.43 8.68 39.45
C MET A 122 -16.77 9.99 39.03
N LEU A 123 -15.49 9.92 38.68
CA LEU A 123 -14.74 11.00 38.07
C LEU A 123 -14.22 10.54 36.71
N THR A 124 -14.65 11.21 35.65
CA THR A 124 -14.25 10.89 34.27
C THR A 124 -13.46 12.05 33.70
N ILE A 125 -12.26 11.79 33.22
CA ILE A 125 -11.26 12.80 32.85
C ILE A 125 -10.79 12.56 31.42
N PRO A 126 -10.71 13.61 30.59
CA PRO A 126 -10.16 13.49 29.24
C PRO A 126 -8.65 13.17 29.30
N LEU A 127 -8.21 12.30 28.38
CA LEU A 127 -6.80 12.08 28.08
C LEU A 127 -6.48 12.83 26.80
N SER A 128 -5.75 13.92 26.91
CA SER A 128 -5.40 14.77 25.77
C SER A 128 -3.93 14.64 25.39
N ASP A 129 -3.63 14.74 24.11
CA ASP A 129 -2.24 14.90 23.66
C ASP A 129 -1.73 16.34 23.87
N HIS A 130 -0.53 16.62 23.38
CA HIS A 130 0.12 17.93 23.47
C HIS A 130 -0.60 19.06 22.71
N ASP A 131 -1.41 18.73 21.70
CA ASP A 131 -2.20 19.69 20.92
C ASP A 131 -3.61 19.88 21.50
N GLY A 132 -3.93 19.17 22.59
CA GLY A 132 -5.24 19.19 23.24
C GLY A 132 -6.27 18.26 22.58
N ALA A 133 -5.87 17.43 21.61
CA ALA A 133 -6.77 16.45 21.02
C ALA A 133 -7.01 15.28 21.98
N ILE A 134 -8.27 14.88 22.15
CA ILE A 134 -8.63 13.78 23.04
C ILE A 134 -8.27 12.45 22.39
N VAL A 135 -7.37 11.70 23.03
CA VAL A 135 -6.94 10.36 22.59
C VAL A 135 -7.61 9.25 23.41
N GLY A 136 -8.27 9.62 24.51
CA GLY A 136 -8.97 8.69 25.37
C GLY A 136 -9.61 9.36 26.58
N VAL A 137 -10.06 8.53 27.50
CA VAL A 137 -10.76 8.96 28.72
C VAL A 137 -10.35 8.05 29.86
N LEU A 138 -10.06 8.63 31.01
CA LEU A 138 -9.80 7.92 32.25
C LEU A 138 -11.04 8.03 33.14
N GLN A 139 -11.65 6.90 33.45
CA GLN A 139 -12.83 6.82 34.30
C GLN A 139 -12.47 6.18 35.64
N LEU A 140 -12.74 6.89 36.73
CA LEU A 140 -12.42 6.51 38.10
C LEU A 140 -13.70 6.29 38.86
N LEU A 141 -13.80 5.18 39.58
CA LEU A 141 -15.00 4.78 40.31
C LEU A 141 -14.72 4.67 41.80
N ASN A 142 -15.67 5.16 42.60
CA ASN A 142 -15.72 5.07 44.06
C ASN A 142 -14.44 5.54 44.73
N LYS A 143 -14.32 6.86 44.95
CA LYS A 143 -13.28 7.38 45.84
C LYS A 143 -13.48 6.87 47.28
N ARG A 144 -12.39 6.49 47.93
CA ARG A 144 -12.42 6.07 49.34
C ARG A 144 -12.58 7.31 50.23
N GLY A 145 -13.52 7.23 51.17
CA GLY A 145 -13.79 8.34 52.10
C GLY A 145 -14.75 9.42 51.58
N GLY A 146 -15.43 9.21 50.45
CA GLY A 146 -16.48 10.11 49.95
C GLY A 146 -16.49 10.29 48.43
N PRO A 147 -17.29 11.22 47.87
CA PRO A 147 -17.22 11.58 46.46
C PRO A 147 -15.90 12.30 46.11
N PHE A 148 -15.55 12.35 44.82
CA PHE A 148 -14.39 13.10 44.34
C PHE A 148 -14.60 14.61 44.57
N ALA A 149 -13.56 15.30 45.03
CA ALA A 149 -13.53 16.74 45.28
C ALA A 149 -12.81 17.49 44.15
N THR A 150 -12.89 18.82 44.13
CA THR A 150 -12.23 19.67 43.12
C THR A 150 -10.73 19.43 43.01
N ARG A 151 -10.05 19.13 44.13
CA ARG A 151 -8.62 18.76 44.12
C ARG A 151 -8.35 17.48 43.32
N ASP A 152 -9.28 16.52 43.34
CA ASP A 152 -9.15 15.27 42.58
C ASP A 152 -9.30 15.52 41.09
N GLU A 153 -10.17 16.47 40.70
CA GLU A 153 -10.30 16.92 39.31
C GLU A 153 -9.01 17.57 38.80
N GLU A 154 -8.37 18.42 39.62
CA GLU A 154 -7.08 19.05 39.28
C GLU A 154 -5.95 18.02 39.10
N ILE A 155 -5.79 17.13 40.08
CA ILE A 155 -4.76 16.08 40.05
C ILE A 155 -5.02 15.12 38.88
N GLY A 156 -6.26 14.68 38.73
CA GLY A 156 -6.64 13.78 37.68
C GLY A 156 -6.53 14.42 36.29
N GLY A 157 -6.81 15.71 36.14
CA GLY A 157 -6.58 16.47 34.91
C GLY A 157 -5.12 16.49 34.50
N PHE A 158 -4.20 16.74 35.44
CA PHE A 158 -2.76 16.65 35.18
C PHE A 158 -2.34 15.23 34.75
N LEU A 159 -2.84 14.22 35.46
CA LEU A 159 -2.59 12.81 35.13
C LEU A 159 -3.14 12.48 33.74
N GLY A 160 -4.28 13.06 33.38
CA GLY A 160 -4.93 12.91 32.08
C GLY A 160 -4.11 13.46 30.92
N THR A 161 -3.52 14.65 31.09
CA THR A 161 -2.61 15.23 30.08
C THR A 161 -1.33 14.40 29.92
N GLN A 162 -0.71 13.95 31.02
CA GLN A 162 0.51 13.12 30.94
C GLN A 162 0.24 11.76 30.31
N ALA A 163 -0.86 11.11 30.72
CA ALA A 163 -1.31 9.84 30.17
C ALA A 163 -1.66 9.95 28.68
N GLY A 164 -2.37 11.03 28.28
CA GLY A 164 -2.73 11.25 26.88
C GLY A 164 -1.52 11.37 25.96
N VAL A 165 -0.49 12.14 26.36
CA VAL A 165 0.77 12.23 25.61
C VAL A 165 1.47 10.87 25.49
N ALA A 166 1.54 10.10 26.59
CA ALA A 166 2.18 8.79 26.59
C ALA A 166 1.44 7.79 25.69
N ILE A 167 0.09 7.78 25.75
CA ILE A 167 -0.76 6.93 24.91
C ILE A 167 -0.58 7.29 23.44
N GLN A 168 -0.64 8.57 23.09
CA GLN A 168 -0.48 9.02 21.70
C GLN A 168 0.86 8.61 21.12
N ARG A 169 1.94 8.79 21.90
CA ARG A 169 3.28 8.33 21.50
C ARG A 169 3.30 6.83 21.23
N GLN A 170 2.70 6.03 22.10
CA GLN A 170 2.70 4.57 21.95
C GLN A 170 1.87 4.12 20.75
N LEU A 171 0.71 4.74 20.52
CA LEU A 171 -0.13 4.49 19.33
C LEU A 171 0.62 4.81 18.02
N LEU A 172 1.34 5.95 17.99
CA LEU A 172 2.16 6.33 16.83
C LEU A 172 3.31 5.34 16.59
N LEU A 173 3.97 4.86 17.65
CA LEU A 173 5.02 3.85 17.55
C LEU A 173 4.49 2.51 17.00
N GLU A 174 3.32 2.06 17.45
CA GLU A 174 2.68 0.85 16.93
C GLU A 174 2.30 1.01 15.45
N GLN A 175 1.70 2.13 15.07
CA GLN A 175 1.38 2.42 13.66
C GLN A 175 2.63 2.47 12.78
N PHE A 176 3.70 3.10 13.27
CA PHE A 176 4.97 3.16 12.57
C PHE A 176 5.60 1.77 12.38
N ALA A 177 5.57 0.92 13.42
CA ALA A 177 6.09 -0.45 13.34
C ALA A 177 5.31 -1.31 12.35
N VAL A 178 3.97 -1.20 12.33
CA VAL A 178 3.11 -1.88 11.34
C VAL A 178 3.44 -1.40 9.93
N LYS A 179 3.55 -0.08 9.73
CA LYS A 179 3.93 0.50 8.43
C LYS A 179 5.29 -0.02 7.96
N GLN A 180 6.32 0.02 8.81
CA GLN A 180 7.65 -0.49 8.47
C GLN A 180 7.64 -1.97 8.07
N ARG A 181 6.81 -2.79 8.73
CA ARG A 181 6.66 -4.20 8.38
C ARG A 181 6.05 -4.36 7.00
N ILE A 182 4.98 -3.63 6.70
CA ILE A 182 4.34 -3.64 5.38
C ILE A 182 5.33 -3.17 4.31
N ASP A 183 6.01 -2.03 4.52
CA ASP A 183 7.01 -1.49 3.59
C ASP A 183 8.13 -2.52 3.34
N ARG A 184 8.56 -3.26 4.36
CA ARG A 184 9.55 -4.33 4.22
C ARG A 184 9.03 -5.49 3.37
N ASP A 185 7.81 -5.96 3.63
CA ASP A 185 7.21 -7.07 2.89
C ASP A 185 6.98 -6.69 1.41
N LEU A 186 6.57 -5.44 1.14
CA LEU A 186 6.47 -4.88 -0.22
C LEU A 186 7.83 -4.83 -0.93
N ASN A 187 8.89 -4.42 -0.24
CA ASN A 187 10.24 -4.42 -0.80
C ASN A 187 10.74 -5.82 -1.16
N ILE A 188 10.36 -6.85 -0.39
CA ILE A 188 10.68 -8.24 -0.71
C ILE A 188 9.92 -8.67 -1.97
N ALA A 189 8.61 -8.38 -2.04
CA ALA A 189 7.80 -8.67 -3.22
C ALA A 189 8.36 -8.00 -4.48
N ARG A 190 8.80 -6.73 -4.38
CA ARG A 190 9.51 -6.03 -5.46
C ARG A 190 10.72 -6.78 -5.94
N GLY A 191 11.59 -7.21 -5.02
CA GLY A 191 12.82 -7.92 -5.36
C GLY A 191 12.54 -9.24 -6.08
N ILE A 192 11.45 -9.93 -5.72
CA ILE A 192 11.01 -11.15 -6.41
C ILE A 192 10.55 -10.81 -7.83
N GLN A 193 9.64 -9.84 -7.99
CA GLN A 193 9.10 -9.45 -9.30
C GLN A 193 10.20 -8.97 -10.25
N GLN A 194 11.06 -8.05 -9.81
CA GLN A 194 12.21 -7.60 -10.60
C GLN A 194 13.18 -8.74 -10.93
N GLY A 195 13.27 -9.73 -10.05
CA GLY A 195 14.04 -10.96 -10.29
C GLY A 195 13.45 -11.87 -11.38
N LEU A 196 12.16 -11.72 -11.73
CA LEU A 196 11.51 -12.45 -12.83
C LEU A 196 11.86 -11.88 -14.21
N LEU A 197 12.21 -10.59 -14.29
CA LEU A 197 12.56 -9.93 -15.55
C LEU A 197 13.90 -10.48 -16.10
N PRO A 198 14.07 -10.52 -17.43
CA PRO A 198 15.34 -10.86 -18.05
C PRO A 198 16.48 -9.97 -17.54
N ARG A 199 17.57 -10.60 -17.09
CA ARG A 199 18.78 -9.89 -16.60
C ARG A 199 19.75 -9.52 -17.71
N GLU A 200 19.67 -10.22 -18.82
CA GLU A 200 20.55 -10.09 -19.98
C GLU A 200 19.71 -9.92 -21.23
N GLN A 201 20.25 -9.17 -22.18
CA GLN A 201 19.63 -9.04 -23.50
C GLN A 201 19.85 -10.33 -24.30
N PRO A 202 18.86 -10.81 -25.07
CA PRO A 202 18.97 -12.06 -25.78
C PRO A 202 19.95 -11.92 -26.95
N ALA A 203 20.91 -12.84 -27.04
CA ALA A 203 21.83 -12.90 -28.17
C ALA A 203 21.19 -13.68 -29.32
N VAL A 204 20.72 -12.96 -30.34
CA VAL A 204 20.12 -13.54 -31.55
C VAL A 204 20.90 -13.07 -32.78
N PRO A 205 21.53 -13.98 -33.56
CA PRO A 205 22.31 -13.59 -34.74
C PRO A 205 21.52 -12.74 -35.73
N GLY A 206 22.09 -11.60 -36.14
CA GLY A 206 21.45 -10.64 -37.05
C GLY A 206 20.46 -9.69 -36.39
N TYR A 207 20.33 -9.72 -35.06
CA TYR A 207 19.42 -8.85 -34.30
C TYR A 207 20.14 -8.17 -33.14
N ASP A 208 19.72 -6.94 -32.87
CA ASP A 208 20.01 -6.20 -31.65
C ASP A 208 18.69 -5.99 -30.91
N ILE A 209 18.55 -6.63 -29.75
CA ILE A 209 17.31 -6.68 -28.98
C ILE A 209 17.60 -6.13 -27.60
N ALA A 210 16.78 -5.19 -27.14
CA ALA A 210 16.86 -4.68 -25.79
C ALA A 210 15.49 -4.64 -25.12
N GLY A 211 15.43 -5.07 -23.87
CA GLY A 211 14.29 -4.87 -22.98
C GLY A 211 14.70 -4.10 -21.73
N TRP A 212 13.79 -3.29 -21.20
CA TRP A 212 13.98 -2.50 -19.99
C TRP A 212 12.64 -2.21 -19.32
N ASN A 213 12.63 -2.16 -17.99
CA ASN A 213 11.46 -1.83 -17.18
C ASN A 213 11.89 -0.94 -16.00
N ARG A 214 11.04 0.03 -15.66
CA ARG A 214 11.12 0.86 -14.46
C ARG A 214 9.73 1.03 -13.85
N PRO A 215 9.47 0.42 -12.69
CA PRO A 215 8.20 0.58 -11.99
C PRO A 215 7.98 2.02 -11.50
N ALA A 216 6.72 2.47 -11.43
CA ALA A 216 6.33 3.73 -10.79
C ALA A 216 6.29 3.61 -9.25
N ASP A 217 5.74 2.51 -8.76
CA ASP A 217 5.53 2.20 -7.34
C ASP A 217 6.54 1.16 -6.81
N GLU A 218 6.33 0.65 -5.59
CA GLU A 218 7.12 -0.44 -5.04
C GLU A 218 6.99 -1.75 -5.83
N THR A 219 5.91 -1.97 -6.57
CA THR A 219 5.75 -3.14 -7.45
C THR A 219 5.11 -2.70 -8.75
N GLY A 220 5.55 -3.28 -9.86
CA GLY A 220 5.05 -2.91 -11.18
C GLY A 220 3.87 -3.76 -11.67
N GLY A 221 2.97 -3.15 -12.44
CA GLY A 221 1.98 -3.83 -13.29
C GLY A 221 2.57 -4.29 -14.63
N ASP A 222 3.73 -3.77 -15.00
CA ASP A 222 4.39 -4.13 -16.25
C ASP A 222 5.34 -5.33 -16.12
N TYR A 223 5.48 -6.08 -17.22
CA TYR A 223 6.67 -6.90 -17.44
C TYR A 223 7.02 -7.05 -18.92
N PHE A 224 8.27 -7.46 -19.15
CA PHE A 224 8.69 -8.04 -20.41
C PHE A 224 9.44 -9.34 -20.18
N ASP A 225 9.47 -10.21 -21.17
CA ASP A 225 10.20 -11.47 -21.10
C ASP A 225 10.81 -11.85 -22.45
N PHE A 226 11.95 -12.55 -22.37
CA PHE A 226 12.64 -13.13 -23.51
C PHE A 226 12.85 -14.61 -23.25
N MET A 227 12.30 -15.46 -24.11
CA MET A 227 12.36 -16.89 -23.93
C MET A 227 12.81 -17.60 -25.21
N PRO A 228 14.04 -18.13 -25.25
CA PRO A 228 14.49 -18.98 -26.37
C PRO A 228 13.59 -20.22 -26.50
N LEU A 229 13.19 -20.53 -27.73
CA LEU A 229 12.39 -21.70 -28.07
C LEU A 229 13.27 -22.80 -28.68
N ALA A 230 12.86 -24.06 -28.54
CA ALA A 230 13.62 -25.22 -29.02
C ALA A 230 13.91 -25.20 -30.55
N GLY A 231 13.10 -24.49 -31.33
CA GLY A 231 13.23 -24.35 -32.79
C GLY A 231 14.02 -23.14 -33.27
N ALA A 232 14.97 -22.62 -32.48
CA ALA A 232 15.78 -21.43 -32.78
C ALA A 232 15.00 -20.11 -32.93
N GLY A 233 13.75 -20.07 -32.45
CA GLY A 233 12.96 -18.84 -32.30
C GLY A 233 13.14 -18.20 -30.93
N LEU A 234 12.75 -16.93 -30.81
CA LEU A 234 12.71 -16.20 -29.55
C LEU A 234 11.27 -15.75 -29.28
N ALA A 235 10.66 -16.23 -28.20
CA ALA A 235 9.42 -15.67 -27.71
C ALA A 235 9.71 -14.36 -26.96
N ILE A 236 8.93 -13.34 -27.27
CA ILE A 236 9.03 -11.98 -26.75
C ILE A 236 7.66 -11.59 -26.23
N THR A 237 7.63 -11.07 -25.01
CA THR A 237 6.40 -10.61 -24.38
C THR A 237 6.62 -9.25 -23.76
N ILE A 238 5.63 -8.37 -23.91
CA ILE A 238 5.45 -7.19 -23.06
C ILE A 238 4.00 -7.21 -22.61
N ALA A 239 3.75 -6.89 -21.35
CA ALA A 239 2.40 -6.83 -20.83
C ALA A 239 2.31 -5.83 -19.69
N ASP A 240 1.11 -5.30 -19.51
CA ASP A 240 0.72 -4.38 -18.46
C ASP A 240 -0.61 -4.87 -17.85
N VAL A 241 -0.66 -4.90 -16.52
CA VAL A 241 -1.84 -5.30 -15.76
C VAL A 241 -2.47 -4.08 -15.14
N THR A 242 -3.77 -3.91 -15.32
CA THR A 242 -4.47 -2.73 -14.81
C THR A 242 -4.32 -2.51 -13.32
N GLY A 243 -4.06 -1.25 -12.96
CA GLY A 243 -3.91 -0.75 -11.60
C GLY A 243 -2.49 -0.90 -11.06
N HIS A 244 -2.27 -0.52 -9.80
CA HIS A 244 -0.94 -0.46 -9.20
C HIS A 244 -0.83 -1.30 -7.91
N GLY A 245 0.40 -1.55 -7.45
CA GLY A 245 0.69 -2.30 -6.22
C GLY A 245 0.77 -3.82 -6.40
N VAL A 246 0.63 -4.57 -5.30
CA VAL A 246 0.98 -6.01 -5.24
C VAL A 246 0.06 -6.89 -6.10
N GLY A 247 -1.21 -6.52 -6.25
CA GLY A 247 -2.19 -7.28 -7.04
C GLY A 247 -1.75 -7.47 -8.49
N PRO A 248 -1.55 -6.38 -9.26
CA PRO A 248 -0.98 -6.42 -10.62
C PRO A 248 0.28 -7.26 -10.73
N ALA A 249 1.23 -7.11 -9.80
CA ALA A 249 2.49 -7.83 -9.83
C ALA A 249 2.33 -9.37 -9.72
N LEU A 250 1.31 -9.85 -9.00
CA LEU A 250 0.99 -11.28 -8.93
C LEU A 250 0.42 -11.79 -10.26
N VAL A 251 -0.49 -11.02 -10.88
CA VAL A 251 -1.08 -11.35 -12.19
C VAL A 251 -0.02 -11.35 -13.29
N VAL A 252 0.95 -10.42 -13.24
CA VAL A 252 2.13 -10.41 -14.10
C VAL A 252 2.91 -11.71 -13.99
N ALA A 253 3.23 -12.14 -12.76
CA ALA A 253 4.01 -13.33 -12.52
C ALA A 253 3.30 -14.59 -13.03
N GLU A 254 1.98 -14.65 -12.84
CA GLU A 254 1.13 -15.72 -13.35
C GLU A 254 1.06 -15.73 -14.88
N THR A 255 0.73 -14.59 -15.51
CA THR A 255 0.67 -14.44 -16.98
C THR A 255 1.98 -14.90 -17.63
N ARG A 256 3.11 -14.47 -17.06
CA ARG A 256 4.44 -14.88 -17.51
C ARG A 256 4.64 -16.39 -17.36
N ALA A 257 4.31 -16.95 -16.21
CA ALA A 257 4.49 -18.39 -15.96
C ALA A 257 3.65 -19.24 -16.91
N LEU A 258 2.38 -18.88 -17.10
CA LEU A 258 1.45 -19.55 -18.01
C LEU A 258 1.96 -19.48 -19.46
N PHE A 259 2.30 -18.29 -19.95
CA PHE A 259 2.77 -18.16 -21.33
C PHE A 259 4.05 -18.95 -21.59
N ARG A 260 5.04 -18.86 -20.68
CA ARG A 260 6.28 -19.65 -20.76
C ARG A 260 6.01 -21.16 -20.76
N ALA A 261 5.01 -21.63 -20.00
CA ALA A 261 4.64 -23.04 -19.99
C ALA A 261 4.04 -23.46 -21.34
N VAL A 262 3.07 -22.70 -21.84
CA VAL A 262 2.28 -23.06 -23.03
C VAL A 262 3.09 -22.96 -24.33
N VAL A 263 3.86 -21.88 -24.49
CA VAL A 263 4.58 -21.59 -25.75
C VAL A 263 5.67 -22.62 -26.07
N GLN A 264 6.13 -23.40 -25.08
CA GLN A 264 7.15 -24.44 -25.29
C GLN A 264 6.64 -25.65 -26.08
N TYR A 265 5.35 -25.97 -25.99
CA TYR A 265 4.77 -27.18 -26.62
C TYR A 265 3.72 -26.86 -27.68
N ARG A 266 3.30 -25.60 -27.81
CA ARG A 266 2.44 -25.13 -28.89
C ARG A 266 3.31 -24.47 -29.96
N SER A 267 3.22 -24.96 -31.19
CA SER A 267 3.87 -24.32 -32.35
C SER A 267 3.09 -23.13 -32.91
N ASP A 268 1.82 -23.01 -32.55
CA ASP A 268 0.91 -21.97 -33.03
C ASP A 268 0.65 -20.95 -31.91
N LEU A 269 0.96 -19.68 -32.18
CA LEU A 269 0.89 -18.62 -31.18
C LEU A 269 -0.55 -18.30 -30.76
N GLN A 270 -1.51 -18.31 -31.70
CA GLN A 270 -2.91 -18.05 -31.42
C GLN A 270 -3.45 -19.05 -30.39
N ARG A 271 -3.22 -20.35 -30.61
CA ARG A 271 -3.60 -21.40 -29.66
C ARG A 271 -2.90 -21.25 -28.31
N ALA A 272 -1.64 -20.83 -28.31
CA ALA A 272 -0.92 -20.60 -27.06
C ALA A 272 -1.56 -19.47 -26.25
N VAL A 273 -1.88 -18.33 -26.88
CA VAL A 273 -2.52 -17.19 -26.21
C VAL A 273 -3.94 -17.53 -25.76
N ASN A 274 -4.73 -18.24 -26.57
CA ASN A 274 -6.07 -18.68 -26.17
C ASN A 274 -6.05 -19.61 -24.94
N GLU A 275 -5.04 -20.48 -24.84
CA GLU A 275 -4.85 -21.35 -23.66
C GLU A 275 -4.43 -20.55 -22.42
N VAL A 276 -3.54 -19.55 -22.58
CA VAL A 276 -3.20 -18.61 -21.49
C VAL A 276 -4.43 -17.82 -21.05
N GLN A 277 -5.21 -17.28 -21.99
CA GLN A 277 -6.45 -16.55 -21.73
C GLN A 277 -7.44 -17.39 -20.92
N ALA A 278 -7.65 -18.65 -21.32
CA ALA A 278 -8.58 -19.55 -20.64
C ALA A 278 -8.14 -19.86 -19.20
N LEU A 279 -6.84 -20.05 -18.97
CA LEU A 279 -6.29 -20.32 -17.63
C LEU A 279 -6.32 -19.05 -16.76
N LEU A 280 -5.81 -17.94 -17.27
CA LEU A 280 -5.71 -16.67 -16.54
C LEU A 280 -7.09 -16.12 -16.15
N SER A 281 -8.11 -16.33 -16.99
CA SER A 281 -9.49 -15.88 -16.68
C SER A 281 -10.15 -16.61 -15.50
N LEU A 282 -9.62 -17.76 -15.08
CA LEU A 282 -10.12 -18.48 -13.91
C LEU A 282 -9.60 -17.87 -12.59
N ASP A 283 -8.40 -17.28 -12.64
CA ASP A 283 -7.68 -16.76 -11.47
C ASP A 283 -7.74 -15.22 -11.36
N LEU A 284 -8.06 -14.52 -12.46
CA LEU A 284 -8.18 -13.06 -12.51
C LEU A 284 -9.35 -12.55 -11.63
N PRO A 285 -9.09 -11.61 -10.71
CA PRO A 285 -10.14 -10.95 -9.95
C PRO A 285 -11.06 -10.08 -10.83
N GLU A 286 -12.30 -9.88 -10.40
CA GLU A 286 -13.23 -8.97 -11.08
C GLU A 286 -12.62 -7.57 -11.28
N GLY A 287 -12.74 -7.03 -12.49
CA GLY A 287 -12.26 -5.70 -12.85
C GLY A 287 -10.75 -5.61 -13.13
N ARG A 288 -10.01 -6.72 -13.14
CA ARG A 288 -8.61 -6.77 -13.58
C ARG A 288 -8.52 -7.35 -14.99
N PHE A 289 -7.59 -6.82 -15.78
CA PHE A 289 -7.27 -7.34 -17.10
C PHE A 289 -5.81 -7.06 -17.43
N VAL A 290 -5.28 -7.78 -18.42
CA VAL A 290 -3.88 -7.66 -18.84
C VAL A 290 -3.83 -7.27 -20.30
N THR A 291 -3.23 -6.11 -20.60
CA THR A 291 -2.82 -5.79 -21.97
C THR A 291 -1.50 -6.49 -22.25
N ALA A 292 -1.38 -7.14 -23.40
CA ALA A 292 -0.16 -7.88 -23.72
C ALA A 292 0.13 -7.93 -25.22
N PHE A 293 1.40 -7.92 -25.56
CA PHE A 293 1.90 -8.35 -26.86
C PHE A 293 2.63 -9.67 -26.66
N PHE A 294 2.27 -10.66 -27.46
CA PHE A 294 2.97 -11.92 -27.58
C PHE A 294 3.57 -12.02 -28.97
N GLY A 295 4.87 -12.31 -29.06
CA GLY A 295 5.56 -12.44 -30.34
C GLY A 295 6.53 -13.61 -30.34
N VAL A 296 6.70 -14.24 -31.49
CA VAL A 296 7.74 -15.24 -31.76
C VAL A 296 8.57 -14.74 -32.94
N LEU A 297 9.79 -14.30 -32.64
CA LEU A 297 10.79 -13.97 -33.65
C LEU A 297 11.36 -15.27 -34.23
N ALA A 298 11.30 -15.40 -35.55
CA ALA A 298 11.93 -16.47 -36.32
C ALA A 298 13.13 -15.88 -37.10
N PRO A 299 14.37 -15.94 -36.56
CA PRO A 299 15.53 -15.26 -37.14
C PRO A 299 15.85 -15.71 -38.57
N GLU A 300 15.69 -17.01 -38.86
CA GLU A 300 15.94 -17.56 -40.19
C GLU A 300 14.99 -17.01 -41.27
N ARG A 301 13.74 -16.72 -40.88
CA ARG A 301 12.71 -16.19 -41.77
C ARG A 301 12.67 -14.66 -41.78
N ASN A 302 13.32 -14.04 -40.81
CA ASN A 302 13.25 -12.61 -40.53
C ASN A 302 11.82 -12.10 -40.34
N THR A 303 11.03 -12.87 -39.61
CA THR A 303 9.64 -12.56 -39.31
C THR A 303 9.37 -12.63 -37.82
N ILE A 304 8.51 -11.74 -37.34
CA ILE A 304 7.87 -11.87 -36.02
C ILE A 304 6.42 -12.27 -36.26
N ASN A 305 6.05 -13.48 -35.81
CA ASN A 305 4.66 -13.88 -35.69
C ASN A 305 4.13 -13.34 -34.37
N TYR A 306 3.10 -12.49 -34.37
CA TYR A 306 2.65 -11.82 -33.15
C TYR A 306 1.14 -11.74 -32.99
N LEU A 307 0.73 -11.50 -31.75
CA LEU A 307 -0.66 -11.29 -31.35
C LEU A 307 -0.71 -10.23 -30.25
N SER A 308 -1.54 -9.20 -30.45
CA SER A 308 -1.83 -8.20 -29.42
C SER A 308 -3.15 -8.53 -28.73
N ALA A 309 -3.09 -8.68 -27.42
CA ALA A 309 -4.20 -8.76 -26.51
C ALA A 309 -4.35 -7.40 -25.80
N GLY A 310 -4.84 -6.38 -26.51
CA GLY A 310 -5.07 -5.04 -25.98
C GLY A 310 -3.84 -4.12 -25.93
N GLN A 311 -2.61 -4.64 -26.13
CA GLN A 311 -1.42 -3.81 -26.16
C GLN A 311 -1.35 -2.97 -27.43
N ALA A 312 -1.34 -1.64 -27.26
CA ALA A 312 -1.17 -0.67 -28.33
C ALA A 312 -0.60 0.65 -27.76
N PRO A 313 0.04 1.49 -28.57
CA PRO A 313 0.39 1.28 -29.97
C PRO A 313 1.60 0.34 -30.15
N LEU A 314 1.64 -0.36 -31.28
CA LEU A 314 2.77 -1.21 -31.69
C LEU A 314 3.49 -0.55 -32.86
N LEU A 315 4.73 -0.11 -32.67
CA LEU A 315 5.41 0.72 -33.67
C LEU A 315 6.43 -0.10 -34.47
N ALA A 316 6.35 -0.01 -35.80
CA ALA A 316 7.36 -0.54 -36.72
C ALA A 316 8.03 0.60 -37.49
N TYR A 317 9.35 0.69 -37.37
CA TYR A 317 10.20 1.55 -38.18
C TYR A 317 10.67 0.80 -39.42
N VAL A 318 10.44 1.39 -40.59
CA VAL A 318 10.85 0.85 -41.89
C VAL A 318 12.07 1.62 -42.38
N ALA A 319 13.20 0.94 -42.53
CA ALA A 319 14.46 1.58 -42.91
C ALA A 319 14.49 2.08 -44.35
N ALA A 320 13.74 1.42 -45.24
CA ALA A 320 13.74 1.71 -46.68
C ALA A 320 13.25 3.12 -47.02
N ASP A 321 12.26 3.63 -46.30
CA ASP A 321 11.70 4.99 -46.47
C ASP A 321 11.88 5.88 -45.23
N ALA A 322 12.50 5.33 -44.19
CA ALA A 322 12.74 5.97 -42.90
C ALA A 322 11.47 6.46 -42.20
N SER A 323 10.38 5.70 -42.33
CA SER A 323 9.07 6.01 -41.79
C SER A 323 8.65 5.07 -40.65
N PHE A 324 7.55 5.43 -39.98
CA PHE A 324 6.89 4.60 -38.98
C PHE A 324 5.51 4.17 -39.47
N HIS A 325 5.17 2.92 -39.15
CA HIS A 325 3.83 2.38 -39.29
C HIS A 325 3.40 1.73 -37.99
N GLU A 326 2.11 1.86 -37.67
CA GLU A 326 1.52 1.13 -36.56
C GLU A 326 1.16 -0.29 -37.02
N MET A 327 1.69 -1.28 -36.30
CA MET A 327 1.34 -2.67 -36.53
C MET A 327 -0.09 -2.92 -36.00
N PRO A 328 -0.94 -3.69 -36.69
CA PRO A 328 -2.29 -3.96 -36.23
C PRO A 328 -2.34 -4.57 -34.81
N ALA A 329 -3.09 -3.92 -33.91
CA ALA A 329 -3.39 -4.38 -32.56
C ALA A 329 -4.91 -4.55 -32.40
N LYS A 330 -5.42 -5.78 -32.57
CA LYS A 330 -6.86 -6.03 -32.73
C LYS A 330 -7.52 -6.81 -31.59
N GLY A 331 -6.75 -7.42 -30.69
CA GLY A 331 -7.30 -8.21 -29.60
C GLY A 331 -7.74 -7.34 -28.43
N LEU A 332 -8.74 -7.81 -27.68
CA LEU A 332 -9.09 -7.24 -26.37
C LEU A 332 -8.06 -7.67 -25.31
N PRO A 333 -7.94 -6.96 -24.18
CA PRO A 333 -7.10 -7.38 -23.07
C PRO A 333 -7.48 -8.76 -22.54
N LEU A 334 -6.49 -9.51 -22.04
CA LEU A 334 -6.71 -10.80 -21.41
C LEU A 334 -7.59 -10.66 -20.17
N GLY A 335 -8.51 -11.62 -20.00
CA GLY A 335 -9.46 -11.67 -18.88
C GLY A 335 -10.55 -10.61 -18.90
N PHE A 336 -10.57 -9.72 -19.90
CA PHE A 336 -11.64 -8.73 -20.05
C PHE A 336 -12.99 -9.40 -20.36
N VAL A 337 -12.97 -10.44 -21.20
CA VAL A 337 -14.13 -11.31 -21.47
C VAL A 337 -13.67 -12.76 -21.31
N PRO A 338 -14.27 -13.56 -20.40
CA PRO A 338 -13.78 -14.91 -20.08
C PRO A 338 -13.67 -15.86 -21.29
N GLU A 339 -14.59 -15.76 -22.24
CA GLU A 339 -14.71 -16.67 -23.39
C GLU A 339 -14.21 -16.04 -24.71
N ILE A 340 -13.31 -15.05 -24.66
CA ILE A 340 -12.75 -14.47 -25.88
C ILE A 340 -11.83 -15.47 -26.60
N GLU A 341 -12.00 -15.57 -27.91
CA GLU A 341 -11.06 -16.24 -28.80
C GLU A 341 -10.34 -15.18 -29.63
N TYR A 342 -9.01 -15.18 -29.59
CA TYR A 342 -8.21 -14.23 -30.36
C TYR A 342 -8.16 -14.59 -31.84
N GLU A 343 -8.05 -13.57 -32.69
CA GLU A 343 -7.77 -13.74 -34.13
C GLU A 343 -6.40 -14.42 -34.38
N PRO A 344 -6.18 -15.00 -35.57
CA PRO A 344 -4.88 -15.55 -35.95
C PRO A 344 -3.74 -14.56 -35.80
N ALA A 345 -2.60 -15.05 -35.32
CA ALA A 345 -1.38 -14.27 -35.21
C ALA A 345 -0.93 -13.73 -36.59
N ILE A 346 -0.37 -12.53 -36.59
CA ILE A 346 0.03 -11.80 -37.77
C ILE A 346 1.54 -11.98 -37.98
N ASP A 347 1.96 -12.29 -39.20
CA ASP A 347 3.37 -12.30 -39.59
C ASP A 347 3.82 -10.91 -40.03
N HIS A 348 4.78 -10.33 -39.31
CA HIS A 348 5.46 -9.09 -39.68
C HIS A 348 6.89 -9.39 -40.14
N SER A 349 7.22 -9.02 -41.36
CA SER A 349 8.58 -9.18 -41.91
C SER A 349 9.47 -8.01 -41.53
N LEU A 350 10.71 -8.28 -41.14
CA LEU A 350 11.71 -7.27 -40.83
C LEU A 350 12.77 -7.29 -41.92
N ALA A 351 12.93 -6.20 -42.67
CA ALA A 351 14.07 -6.01 -43.58
C ALA A 351 15.32 -5.54 -42.80
N PRO A 352 16.53 -5.67 -43.36
CA PRO A 352 17.73 -5.17 -42.70
C PRO A 352 17.62 -3.68 -42.36
N GLY A 353 17.83 -3.32 -41.10
CA GLY A 353 17.67 -1.96 -40.57
C GLY A 353 16.29 -1.66 -39.98
N ASP A 354 15.28 -2.50 -40.22
CA ASP A 354 13.94 -2.34 -39.64
C ASP A 354 13.96 -2.58 -38.13
N MET A 355 12.97 -2.03 -37.44
CA MET A 355 12.88 -2.12 -36.00
C MET A 355 11.42 -2.15 -35.52
N VAL A 356 11.13 -3.00 -34.55
CA VAL A 356 9.88 -2.98 -33.78
C VAL A 356 10.15 -2.35 -32.43
N VAL A 357 9.33 -1.38 -32.05
CA VAL A 357 9.38 -0.68 -30.77
C VAL A 357 8.07 -0.91 -30.04
N LEU A 358 8.17 -1.58 -28.91
CA LEU A 358 7.05 -1.94 -28.04
C LEU A 358 7.22 -1.17 -26.73
N LEU A 359 6.27 -0.30 -26.40
CA LEU A 359 6.27 0.47 -25.16
C LEU A 359 4.94 0.27 -24.44
N THR A 360 4.95 0.33 -23.11
CA THR A 360 3.73 0.49 -22.31
C THR A 360 3.27 1.94 -22.30
N ASP A 361 2.02 2.15 -21.89
CA ASP A 361 1.32 3.44 -21.89
C ASP A 361 2.05 4.52 -21.08
N GLY A 362 2.74 4.15 -20.00
CA GLY A 362 3.53 5.08 -19.20
C GLY A 362 4.53 5.93 -19.99
N PHE A 363 5.09 5.42 -21.11
CA PHE A 363 5.95 6.23 -21.99
C PHE A 363 5.19 7.33 -22.73
N TYR A 364 3.94 7.07 -23.11
CA TYR A 364 3.12 7.99 -23.89
C TYR A 364 2.37 8.96 -22.98
N GLU A 365 1.86 8.48 -21.84
CA GLU A 365 0.92 9.20 -20.98
C GLU A 365 1.58 10.05 -19.90
N TRP A 366 2.90 9.91 -19.66
CA TRP A 366 3.57 10.71 -18.63
C TRP A 366 3.53 12.21 -18.99
N ALA A 367 2.69 12.93 -18.23
CA ALA A 367 2.38 14.32 -18.50
C ALA A 367 3.35 15.31 -17.84
N ASN A 368 3.58 16.43 -18.51
CA ASN A 368 4.29 17.58 -17.98
C ASN A 368 3.40 18.42 -17.01
N PRO A 369 3.92 19.48 -16.36
CA PRO A 369 3.14 20.30 -15.43
C PRO A 369 1.93 21.03 -16.06
N ALA A 370 1.90 21.15 -17.39
CA ALA A 370 0.76 21.71 -18.12
C ALA A 370 -0.32 20.65 -18.46
N GLY A 371 -0.09 19.38 -18.10
CA GLY A 371 -1.00 18.26 -18.39
C GLY A 371 -0.87 17.72 -19.82
N GLU A 372 0.14 18.14 -20.59
CA GLU A 372 0.41 17.60 -21.91
C GLU A 372 1.15 16.27 -21.76
N GLN A 373 0.65 15.22 -22.41
CA GLN A 373 1.27 13.89 -22.47
C GLN A 373 2.46 13.86 -23.44
N PHE A 374 3.39 12.93 -23.24
CA PHE A 374 4.58 12.81 -24.08
C PHE A 374 4.22 12.48 -25.54
N GLY A 375 3.32 11.51 -25.72
CA GLY A 375 2.69 11.20 -27.01
C GLY A 375 3.54 10.38 -27.98
N VAL A 376 2.89 9.85 -29.02
CA VAL A 376 3.48 8.95 -30.01
C VAL A 376 4.43 9.69 -30.96
N GLU A 377 4.14 10.96 -31.26
CA GLU A 377 4.93 11.79 -32.18
C GLU A 377 6.36 11.99 -31.66
N ARG A 378 6.52 12.27 -30.36
CA ARG A 378 7.84 12.44 -29.74
C ARG A 378 8.62 11.13 -29.69
N VAL A 379 7.93 10.03 -29.39
CA VAL A 379 8.52 8.69 -29.41
C VAL A 379 9.07 8.38 -30.81
N THR A 380 8.24 8.47 -31.84
CA THR A 380 8.64 8.16 -33.23
C THR A 380 9.78 9.06 -33.72
N GLU A 381 9.76 10.37 -33.39
CA GLU A 381 10.85 11.29 -33.74
C GLU A 381 12.18 10.88 -33.07
N LEU A 382 12.15 10.54 -31.77
CA LEU A 382 13.34 10.14 -31.02
C LEU A 382 13.93 8.83 -31.52
N VAL A 383 13.06 7.86 -31.77
CA VAL A 383 13.46 6.57 -32.32
C VAL A 383 14.05 6.75 -33.72
N HIS A 384 13.44 7.57 -34.58
CA HIS A 384 14.01 7.92 -35.89
C HIS A 384 15.42 8.50 -35.75
N ARG A 385 15.62 9.45 -34.82
CA ARG A 385 16.91 10.13 -34.59
C ARG A 385 18.00 9.15 -34.13
N HIS A 386 17.63 8.16 -33.33
CA HIS A 386 18.55 7.16 -32.76
C HIS A 386 18.54 5.83 -33.51
N ARG A 387 17.91 5.74 -34.69
CA ARG A 387 17.78 4.50 -35.49
C ARG A 387 19.08 3.73 -35.74
N ASN A 388 20.22 4.42 -35.76
CA ASN A 388 21.53 3.80 -35.97
C ASN A 388 22.23 3.38 -34.66
N ALA A 389 21.73 3.82 -33.50
CA ALA A 389 22.25 3.43 -32.20
C ALA A 389 21.84 2.00 -31.83
N PRO A 390 22.52 1.36 -30.86
CA PRO A 390 22.08 0.12 -30.26
C PRO A 390 20.67 0.22 -29.67
N ALA A 391 19.90 -0.87 -29.66
CA ALA A 391 18.54 -0.93 -29.13
C ALA A 391 18.45 -0.43 -27.69
N SER A 392 19.45 -0.75 -26.86
CA SER A 392 19.55 -0.27 -25.48
C SER A 392 19.75 1.25 -25.37
N GLU A 393 20.48 1.86 -26.31
CA GLU A 393 20.66 3.31 -26.35
C GLU A 393 19.40 4.04 -26.83
N VAL A 394 18.63 3.43 -27.74
CA VAL A 394 17.30 3.94 -28.13
C VAL A 394 16.38 4.01 -26.91
N ILE A 395 16.32 2.94 -26.12
CA ILE A 395 15.54 2.91 -24.87
C ILE A 395 16.04 3.97 -23.88
N ALA A 396 17.35 4.08 -23.69
CA ALA A 396 17.93 5.07 -22.77
C ALA A 396 17.61 6.51 -23.22
N ALA A 397 17.59 6.78 -24.53
CA ALA A 397 17.21 8.08 -25.07
C ALA A 397 15.72 8.39 -24.85
N LEU A 398 14.84 7.41 -25.07
CA LEU A 398 13.40 7.54 -24.77
C LEU A 398 13.16 7.85 -23.30
N TYR A 399 13.80 7.09 -22.41
CA TYR A 399 13.66 7.28 -20.97
C TYR A 399 14.12 8.68 -20.52
N ARG A 400 15.29 9.15 -20.99
CA ARG A 400 15.76 10.50 -20.66
C ARG A 400 14.79 11.57 -21.17
N ALA A 401 14.31 11.42 -22.39
CA ALA A 401 13.42 12.41 -22.98
C ALA A 401 12.07 12.51 -22.26
N VAL A 402 11.47 11.39 -21.84
CA VAL A 402 10.19 11.42 -21.10
C VAL A 402 10.37 12.03 -19.72
N VAL A 403 11.49 11.77 -19.04
CA VAL A 403 11.83 12.40 -17.74
C VAL A 403 12.08 13.90 -17.88
N ASP A 404 12.82 14.31 -18.90
CA ASP A 404 13.08 15.74 -19.15
C ASP A 404 11.78 16.47 -19.50
N PHE A 405 10.89 15.83 -20.27
CA PHE A 405 9.59 16.37 -20.63
C PHE A 405 8.65 16.49 -19.43
N SER A 406 8.64 15.50 -18.53
CA SER A 406 7.78 15.50 -17.35
C SER A 406 8.11 16.63 -16.37
N ALA A 407 9.33 17.19 -16.45
CA ALA A 407 9.77 18.35 -15.68
C ALA A 407 9.53 18.21 -14.16
N GLY A 408 9.69 16.98 -13.65
CA GLY A 408 9.57 16.66 -12.22
C GLY A 408 8.16 16.32 -11.74
N THR A 409 7.18 16.16 -12.62
CA THR A 409 5.91 15.52 -12.23
C THR A 409 6.15 14.08 -11.77
N PRO A 410 5.41 13.58 -10.77
CA PRO A 410 5.52 12.18 -10.35
C PRO A 410 5.26 11.22 -11.52
N GLN A 411 6.00 10.12 -11.55
CA GLN A 411 5.74 9.02 -12.48
C GLN A 411 4.41 8.38 -12.08
N GLY A 412 3.44 8.40 -13.00
CA GLY A 412 2.09 7.88 -12.74
C GLY A 412 1.93 6.39 -13.06
N ASP A 413 2.75 5.87 -13.96
CA ASP A 413 2.68 4.48 -14.43
C ASP A 413 4.06 3.88 -14.72
N ASP A 414 4.12 2.57 -14.82
CA ASP A 414 5.32 1.83 -15.14
C ASP A 414 5.84 2.18 -16.54
N LEU A 415 7.16 2.09 -16.71
CA LEU A 415 7.82 2.36 -17.97
C LEU A 415 8.50 1.09 -18.46
N THR A 416 7.94 0.46 -19.48
CA THR A 416 8.51 -0.73 -20.10
C THR A 416 8.74 -0.53 -21.58
N ALA A 417 9.92 -0.94 -22.03
CA ALA A 417 10.33 -0.82 -23.41
C ALA A 417 10.98 -2.12 -23.89
N VAL A 418 10.59 -2.58 -25.06
CA VAL A 418 11.27 -3.62 -25.83
C VAL A 418 11.52 -3.11 -27.24
N VAL A 419 12.78 -3.14 -27.67
CA VAL A 419 13.22 -2.76 -29.01
C VAL A 419 13.83 -3.97 -29.68
N ILE A 420 13.33 -4.33 -30.87
CA ILE A 420 13.81 -5.44 -31.68
C ILE A 420 14.29 -4.87 -33.00
N LYS A 421 15.60 -4.86 -33.23
CA LYS A 421 16.21 -4.27 -34.42
C LYS A 421 16.88 -5.34 -35.26
N ARG A 422 16.53 -5.41 -36.56
CA ARG A 422 17.24 -6.25 -37.51
C ARG A 422 18.50 -5.52 -37.97
N LEU A 423 19.66 -6.12 -37.77
CA LEU A 423 20.93 -5.51 -38.17
C LEU A 423 21.08 -5.49 -39.71
N PRO A 424 21.79 -4.49 -40.26
CA PRO A 424 22.19 -4.50 -41.66
C PRO A 424 23.02 -5.74 -41.99
N ASP A 425 22.89 -6.28 -43.20
CA ASP A 425 23.71 -7.41 -43.65
C ASP A 425 25.21 -7.05 -43.55
N GLY A 426 25.98 -7.85 -42.79
CA GLY A 426 27.43 -7.67 -42.61
C GLY A 426 27.87 -6.94 -41.33
N ALA A 427 26.94 -6.52 -40.45
CA ALA A 427 27.27 -6.12 -39.09
C ALA A 427 27.33 -7.37 -38.20
N ALA A 428 28.54 -7.84 -37.89
CA ALA A 428 28.80 -8.93 -36.94
C ALA A 428 29.63 -8.43 -35.76
#